data_AF-A0AAV0G6B1-F1
#
_entry.id   AF-A0AAV0G6B1-F1
#
_cell.length_a   1.000
_cell.length_b   1.000
_cell.length_c   1.000
_cell.angle_alpha   90.00
_cell.angle_beta   90.00
_cell.angle_gamma   90.00
#
_symmetry.space_group_name_H-M   'P 1'
#
loop_
_entity.id
_entity.type
_entity.pdbx_description
1 polymer ?
#
loop_
_entity_poly.entity_id
_entity_poly.type
_entity_poly.pdbx_seq_one_letter_code
_entity_poly.pdbx_strand_id
1 'polypeptide(L)'
;MIHGPCGHLNKSSPCMNKGKCTKHFPKKFNERTKMDKSGYPIYRRRRNERHVVKNDCHLDNRYVVPHNRNLLLKYEAHINVEWCSQSRAVKYLFKYINKGDDRITVAFSEAADSSKQQKIDEINKYYDCRYISACEAA
;
A
#
# COMPACT_ATOMS: atom_id res chain seq x y z
N MET A 1 -7.67 8.81 7.69
CA MET A 1 -7.26 7.41 7.99
C MET A 1 -6.41 7.33 9.26
N ILE A 2 -6.64 6.31 10.10
CA ILE A 2 -5.95 6.09 11.38
C ILE A 2 -5.26 4.73 11.35
N HIS A 3 -3.94 4.72 11.57
CA HIS A 3 -3.19 3.50 11.83
C HIS A 3 -3.73 2.87 13.11
N GLY A 4 -4.07 1.58 13.05
CA GLY A 4 -4.62 0.88 14.20
C GLY A 4 -3.66 0.84 15.39
N PRO A 5 -4.14 0.43 16.57
CA PRO A 5 -3.28 0.20 17.72
C PRO A 5 -2.12 -0.73 17.34
N CYS A 6 -0.91 -0.37 17.73
CA CYS A 6 0.29 -1.17 17.51
C CYS A 6 1.31 -0.86 18.61
N GLY A 7 2.44 -1.57 18.62
CA GLY A 7 3.49 -1.33 19.59
C GLY A 7 3.06 -1.83 20.96
N HIS A 8 3.14 -0.97 21.96
CA HIS A 8 2.72 -1.31 23.31
C HIS A 8 1.20 -1.49 23.42
N LEU A 9 0.41 -0.77 22.62
CA LEU A 9 -1.05 -0.86 22.61
C LEU A 9 -1.54 -2.18 22.01
N ASN A 10 -0.80 -2.73 21.04
CA ASN A 10 -1.09 -4.04 20.48
C ASN A 10 0.16 -4.65 19.84
N LYS A 11 0.66 -5.74 20.44
CA LYS A 11 1.85 -6.46 19.96
C LYS A 11 1.55 -7.44 18.82
N SER A 12 0.29 -7.88 18.66
CA SER A 12 -0.12 -8.83 17.62
C SER A 12 -0.48 -8.16 16.29
N SER A 13 -0.46 -6.83 16.23
CA SER A 13 -0.77 -6.10 14.99
C SER A 13 0.15 -6.51 13.84
N PRO A 14 -0.36 -6.71 12.61
CA PRO A 14 0.43 -7.20 11.47
C PRO A 14 1.65 -6.35 11.12
N CYS A 15 1.65 -5.07 11.50
CA CYS A 15 2.78 -4.17 11.30
C CYS A 15 3.95 -4.42 12.27
N MET A 16 3.80 -5.27 13.28
CA MET A 16 4.81 -5.52 14.30
C MET A 16 5.89 -6.49 13.82
N ASN A 17 7.15 -6.14 14.03
CA ASN A 17 8.30 -7.01 13.79
C ASN A 17 9.36 -6.75 14.86
N LYS A 18 9.90 -7.80 15.50
CA LYS A 18 10.88 -7.71 16.61
C LYS A 18 10.50 -6.67 17.67
N GLY A 19 9.22 -6.66 18.06
CA GLY A 19 8.68 -5.74 19.08
C GLY A 19 8.51 -4.28 18.65
N LYS A 20 8.76 -3.94 17.37
CA LYS A 20 8.62 -2.58 16.84
C LYS A 20 7.63 -2.53 15.68
N CYS A 21 6.89 -1.43 15.56
CA CYS A 21 6.07 -1.20 14.38
C CYS A 21 6.96 -0.90 13.17
N THR A 22 6.90 -1.73 12.14
CA THR A 22 7.61 -1.57 10.86
C THR A 22 7.25 -0.27 10.13
N LYS A 23 6.07 0.30 10.42
CA LYS A 23 5.60 1.58 9.87
C LYS A 23 5.94 2.77 10.79
N HIS A 24 6.65 2.51 11.88
CA HIS A 24 7.16 3.51 12.83
C HIS A 24 6.06 4.34 13.49
N PHE A 25 4.95 3.69 13.87
CA PHE A 25 3.90 4.30 14.68
C PHE A 25 4.10 3.97 16.18
N PRO A 26 3.69 4.87 17.10
CA PRO A 26 3.22 6.24 16.84
C PRO A 26 4.32 7.15 16.30
N LYS A 27 3.96 8.10 15.42
CA LYS A 27 4.91 9.13 14.95
C LYS A 27 5.20 10.14 16.07
N LYS A 28 6.33 10.85 15.98
CA LYS A 28 6.65 11.92 16.94
C LYS A 28 5.72 13.14 16.71
N PHE A 29 5.41 13.86 17.78
CA PHE A 29 4.80 15.19 17.66
C PHE A 29 5.76 16.14 16.94
N ASN A 30 5.20 17.08 16.20
CA ASN A 30 5.95 18.06 15.42
C ASN A 30 5.08 19.30 15.15
N GLU A 31 5.54 20.48 15.53
CA GLU A 31 4.74 21.71 15.44
C GLU A 31 4.57 22.26 14.02
N ARG A 32 5.52 21.95 13.12
CA ARG A 32 5.50 22.39 11.72
C ARG A 32 6.00 21.28 10.80
N THR A 33 5.45 21.20 9.59
CA THR A 33 5.97 20.29 8.57
C THR A 33 7.37 20.74 8.16
N LYS A 34 8.34 19.82 8.15
CA LYS A 34 9.74 20.11 7.77
C LYS A 34 10.32 18.96 6.97
N MET A 35 11.36 19.21 6.20
CA MET A 35 12.12 18.17 5.49
C MET A 35 13.22 17.63 6.41
N ASP A 36 13.41 16.32 6.43
CA ASP A 36 14.54 15.70 7.12
C ASP A 36 15.83 15.78 6.27
N LYS A 37 16.96 15.37 6.85
CA LYS A 37 18.27 15.35 6.16
C LYS A 37 18.28 14.44 4.93
N SER A 38 17.37 13.47 4.90
CA SER A 38 17.19 12.54 3.80
C SER A 38 16.10 13.01 2.84
N GLY A 39 15.64 14.26 2.93
CA GLY A 39 14.66 14.90 2.06
C GLY A 39 13.24 14.35 2.14
N TYR A 40 12.85 13.66 3.21
CA TYR A 40 11.47 13.20 3.44
C TYR A 40 10.68 14.21 4.29
N PRO A 41 9.37 14.39 4.02
CA PRO A 41 8.53 15.26 4.82
C PRO A 41 8.25 14.66 6.20
N ILE A 42 8.64 15.36 7.25
CA ILE A 42 8.16 15.16 8.61
C ILE A 42 6.92 16.04 8.81
N TYR A 43 5.74 15.45 8.64
CA TYR A 43 4.47 16.17 8.78
C TYR A 43 4.23 16.75 10.17
N ARG A 44 3.52 17.88 10.22
CA ARG A 44 3.00 18.49 11.45
C ARG A 44 2.04 17.55 12.18
N ARG A 45 2.28 17.34 13.47
CA ARG A 45 1.46 16.59 14.43
C ARG A 45 1.46 17.36 15.75
N ARG A 46 0.47 18.22 15.95
CA ARG A 46 0.38 19.12 17.12
C ARG A 46 -0.09 18.36 18.35
N ARG A 47 0.41 18.73 19.53
CA ARG A 47 -0.20 18.24 20.78
C ARG A 47 -1.45 19.08 21.07
N ASN A 48 -2.62 18.51 20.83
CA ASN A 48 -3.91 19.21 20.99
C ASN A 48 -4.97 18.39 21.72
N GLU A 49 -4.55 17.30 22.39
CA GLU A 49 -5.38 16.42 23.24
C GLU A 49 -6.54 15.69 22.53
N ARG A 50 -6.75 15.98 21.24
CA ARG A 50 -7.74 15.30 20.41
C ARG A 50 -7.30 13.87 20.14
N HIS A 51 -8.23 12.96 20.35
CA HIS A 51 -8.05 11.54 20.13
C HIS A 51 -9.32 10.92 19.54
N VAL A 52 -9.15 9.73 18.98
CA VAL A 52 -10.24 8.85 18.55
C VAL A 52 -10.07 7.51 19.26
N VAL A 53 -11.18 6.85 19.58
CA VAL A 53 -11.15 5.51 20.17
C VAL A 53 -11.21 4.48 19.04
N LYS A 54 -10.29 3.51 19.05
CA LYS A 54 -10.29 2.36 18.13
C LYS A 54 -9.82 1.12 18.88
N ASN A 55 -10.65 0.07 18.91
CA ASN A 55 -10.41 -1.15 19.69
C ASN A 55 -10.03 -0.82 21.15
N ASP A 56 -10.85 0.02 21.80
CA ASP A 56 -10.67 0.48 23.19
C ASP A 56 -9.35 1.22 23.48
N CYS A 57 -8.61 1.60 22.44
CA CYS A 57 -7.39 2.39 22.55
C CYS A 57 -7.63 3.84 22.14
N HIS A 58 -7.21 4.79 22.98
CA HIS A 58 -7.20 6.21 22.63
C HIS A 58 -6.01 6.52 21.71
N LEU A 59 -6.30 6.86 20.46
CA LEU A 59 -5.30 7.17 19.43
C LEU A 59 -5.36 8.66 19.09
N ASP A 60 -4.25 9.37 19.33
CA ASP A 60 -4.11 10.76 18.95
C ASP A 60 -3.59 10.92 17.50
N ASN A 61 -3.29 12.16 17.12
CA ASN A 61 -2.82 12.45 15.76
C ASN A 61 -1.47 11.82 15.40
N ARG A 62 -0.74 11.17 16.33
CA ARG A 62 0.48 10.40 16.02
C ARG A 62 0.20 9.13 15.24
N TYR A 63 -1.04 8.66 15.25
CA TYR A 63 -1.52 7.49 14.50
C TYR A 63 -2.14 7.86 13.15
N VAL A 64 -2.27 9.14 12.81
CA VAL A 64 -2.84 9.56 11.52
C VAL A 64 -1.90 9.19 10.37
N VAL A 65 -2.43 8.47 9.39
CA VAL A 65 -1.75 8.24 8.10
C VAL A 65 -1.98 9.50 7.23
N PRO A 66 -0.92 10.12 6.67
CA PRO A 66 -1.08 11.28 5.78
C PRO A 66 -2.05 10.97 4.64
N HIS A 67 -2.99 11.88 4.38
CA HIS A 67 -3.97 11.78 3.30
C HIS A 67 -4.50 13.17 2.97
N ASN A 68 -4.99 13.36 1.75
CA ASN A 68 -5.71 14.57 1.37
C ASN A 68 -7.21 14.33 1.51
N ARG A 69 -7.87 15.05 2.42
CA ARG A 69 -9.31 14.91 2.69
C ARG A 69 -10.15 15.18 1.45
N ASN A 70 -9.80 16.18 0.64
CA ASN A 70 -10.56 16.55 -0.55
C ASN A 70 -10.47 15.46 -1.62
N LEU A 71 -9.27 14.91 -1.84
CA LEU A 71 -9.09 13.82 -2.81
C LEU A 71 -9.79 12.53 -2.35
N LEU A 72 -9.68 12.20 -1.07
CA LEU A 72 -10.35 11.01 -0.51
C LEU A 72 -11.86 11.09 -0.70
N LEU A 73 -12.48 12.24 -0.40
CA LEU A 73 -13.92 12.44 -0.58
C LEU A 73 -14.33 12.51 -2.05
N LYS A 74 -13.52 13.14 -2.91
CA LYS A 74 -13.84 13.29 -4.33
C LYS A 74 -13.84 11.97 -5.10
N TYR A 75 -12.93 11.07 -4.77
CA TYR A 75 -12.72 9.82 -5.51
C TYR A 75 -13.15 8.58 -4.74
N GLU A 76 -13.70 8.74 -3.53
CA GLU A 76 -14.11 7.64 -2.64
C GLU A 76 -13.02 6.57 -2.47
N ALA A 77 -11.75 6.99 -2.53
CA ALA A 77 -10.60 6.11 -2.60
C ALA A 77 -9.51 6.51 -1.60
N HIS A 78 -8.71 5.52 -1.20
CA HIS A 78 -7.57 5.72 -0.33
C HIS A 78 -6.38 6.31 -1.11
N ILE A 79 -6.30 7.64 -1.15
CA ILE A 79 -5.25 8.37 -1.87
C ILE A 79 -4.15 8.80 -0.89
N ASN A 80 -2.95 8.25 -1.09
CA ASN A 80 -1.74 8.70 -0.42
C ASN A 80 -1.15 9.91 -1.17
N VAL A 81 -0.77 10.96 -0.43
CA VAL A 81 -0.16 12.17 -1.00
C VAL A 81 1.19 12.39 -0.34
N GLU A 82 2.26 12.29 -1.11
CA GLU A 82 3.63 12.43 -0.63
C GLU A 82 4.34 13.59 -1.33
N TRP A 83 5.15 14.33 -0.56
CA TRP A 83 6.02 15.35 -1.12
C TRP A 83 7.25 14.68 -1.74
N CYS A 84 7.40 14.82 -3.05
CA CYS A 84 8.50 14.26 -3.82
C CYS A 84 9.49 15.37 -4.19
N SER A 85 10.62 15.46 -3.49
CA SER A 85 11.70 16.42 -3.81
C SER A 85 13.04 15.75 -4.12
N GLN A 86 13.05 14.44 -4.39
CA GLN A 86 14.27 13.65 -4.58
C GLN A 86 14.16 12.74 -5.80
N SER A 87 15.30 12.47 -6.43
CA SER A 87 15.44 11.49 -7.52
C SER A 87 14.96 10.08 -7.12
N ARG A 88 15.07 9.70 -5.84
CA ARG A 88 14.54 8.43 -5.33
C ARG A 88 13.02 8.32 -5.45
N ALA A 89 12.30 9.42 -5.30
CA ALA A 89 10.87 9.44 -5.44
C ALA A 89 10.44 9.46 -6.92
N VAL A 90 11.29 9.97 -7.83
CA VAL A 90 11.16 9.74 -9.28
C VAL A 90 11.30 8.23 -9.59
N LYS A 91 12.34 7.56 -9.07
CA LYS A 91 12.48 6.09 -9.20
C LYS A 91 11.25 5.35 -8.66
N TYR A 92 10.71 5.81 -7.52
CA TYR A 92 9.48 5.26 -6.96
C TYR A 92 8.31 5.43 -7.92
N LEU A 93 8.07 6.64 -8.46
CA LEU A 93 7.00 6.88 -9.43
C LEU A 93 7.14 5.98 -10.66
N PHE A 94 8.34 5.91 -11.26
CA PHE A 94 8.61 5.03 -12.39
C PHE A 94 8.39 3.56 -12.06
N LYS A 95 8.71 3.11 -10.84
CA LYS A 95 8.39 1.75 -10.39
C LYS A 95 6.89 1.48 -10.44
N TYR A 96 6.04 2.45 -10.06
CA TYR A 96 4.58 2.26 -10.06
C TYR A 96 3.95 2.42 -11.44
N ILE A 97 4.46 3.34 -12.26
CA ILE A 97 4.00 3.50 -13.66
C ILE A 97 4.31 2.25 -14.46
N ASN A 98 5.51 1.69 -14.29
CA ASN A 98 5.94 0.47 -14.98
C ASN A 98 5.67 -0.79 -14.13
N LYS A 99 4.86 -0.68 -13.07
CA LYS A 99 4.39 -1.86 -12.37
C LYS A 99 3.37 -2.52 -13.31
N GLY A 100 3.79 -3.60 -13.97
CA GLY A 100 2.88 -4.40 -14.78
C GLY A 100 1.79 -5.07 -13.94
N ASP A 101 0.93 -5.80 -14.62
CA ASP A 101 -0.14 -6.55 -13.99
C ASP A 101 0.42 -7.60 -13.01
N ASP A 102 -0.22 -7.80 -11.86
CA ASP A 102 0.26 -8.78 -10.87
C ASP A 102 -0.14 -10.21 -11.24
N ARG A 103 -1.19 -10.36 -12.06
CA ARG A 103 -1.76 -11.63 -12.51
C ARG A 103 -2.16 -11.54 -13.97
N ILE A 104 -2.04 -12.65 -14.68
CA ILE A 104 -2.50 -12.81 -16.04
C ILE A 104 -3.32 -14.09 -16.13
N THR A 105 -4.45 -14.00 -16.83
CA THR A 105 -5.24 -15.17 -17.22
C THR A 105 -4.83 -15.58 -18.64
N VAL A 106 -4.25 -16.76 -18.77
CA VAL A 106 -3.84 -17.33 -20.06
C VAL A 106 -4.90 -18.31 -20.52
N ALA A 107 -5.40 -18.14 -21.73
CA ALA A 107 -6.33 -19.05 -22.38
C ALA A 107 -5.61 -19.88 -23.44
N PHE A 108 -5.74 -21.21 -23.37
CA PHE A 108 -5.18 -22.11 -24.37
C PHE A 108 -6.25 -22.45 -25.42
N SER A 109 -5.91 -22.29 -26.70
CA SER A 109 -6.72 -22.78 -27.82
C SER A 109 -5.99 -23.90 -28.52
N GLU A 110 -6.57 -25.10 -28.53
CA GLU A 110 -6.08 -26.18 -29.39
C GLU A 110 -6.44 -25.87 -30.85
N ALA A 111 -5.53 -26.19 -31.78
CA ALA A 111 -5.82 -26.09 -33.21
C ALA A 111 -6.92 -27.11 -33.55
N ALA A 112 -8.00 -26.65 -34.18
CA ALA A 112 -9.15 -27.50 -34.47
C ALA A 112 -8.80 -28.56 -35.53
N ASP A 113 -8.50 -29.78 -35.09
CA ASP A 113 -8.57 -30.95 -35.97
C ASP A 113 -10.04 -31.36 -36.09
N SER A 114 -10.63 -31.08 -37.26
CA SER A 114 -12.05 -31.23 -37.61
C SER A 114 -12.57 -32.67 -37.63
N SER A 115 -11.89 -33.63 -36.98
CA SER A 115 -12.17 -35.06 -37.08
C SER A 115 -12.46 -35.76 -35.74
N LYS A 116 -12.41 -35.09 -34.58
CA LYS A 116 -12.74 -35.70 -33.28
C LYS A 116 -13.64 -34.81 -32.43
N GLN A 117 -14.70 -35.39 -31.85
CA GLN A 117 -15.43 -34.81 -30.72
C GLN A 117 -14.44 -34.67 -29.54
N GLN A 118 -13.75 -33.54 -29.46
CA GLN A 118 -12.88 -33.24 -28.33
C GLN A 118 -13.74 -32.92 -27.11
N LYS A 119 -13.52 -33.68 -26.03
CA LYS A 119 -14.08 -33.38 -24.72
C LYS A 119 -13.40 -32.12 -24.20
N ILE A 120 -14.07 -30.98 -24.34
CA ILE A 120 -13.53 -29.67 -23.91
C ILE A 120 -13.55 -29.63 -22.38
N ASP A 121 -12.38 -29.55 -21.77
CA ASP A 121 -12.22 -29.31 -20.34
C ASP A 121 -12.06 -27.81 -20.10
N GLU A 122 -13.12 -27.17 -19.60
CA GLU A 122 -13.14 -25.73 -19.32
C GLU A 122 -12.14 -25.30 -18.24
N ILE A 123 -11.77 -26.21 -17.33
CA ILE A 123 -10.85 -25.92 -16.22
C ILE A 123 -9.40 -25.91 -16.73
N ASN A 124 -9.04 -26.86 -17.59
CA ASN A 124 -7.70 -26.92 -18.17
C ASN A 124 -7.44 -25.85 -19.25
N LYS A 125 -8.49 -25.16 -19.72
CA LYS A 125 -8.41 -24.16 -20.79
C LYS A 125 -7.86 -22.81 -20.32
N TYR A 126 -7.96 -22.51 -19.02
CA TYR A 126 -7.55 -21.22 -18.46
C TYR A 126 -6.63 -21.40 -17.26
N TYR A 127 -5.52 -20.67 -17.25
CA TYR A 127 -4.63 -20.59 -16.09
C TYR A 127 -4.58 -19.15 -15.59
N ASP A 128 -4.90 -18.95 -14.31
CA ASP A 128 -4.66 -17.69 -13.61
C ASP A 128 -3.31 -17.77 -12.89
N CYS A 129 -2.32 -17.09 -13.45
CA CYS A 129 -0.93 -17.16 -13.01
C CYS A 129 -0.45 -15.80 -12.52
N ARG A 130 0.53 -15.80 -11.61
CA ARG A 130 1.27 -14.57 -11.28
C ARG A 130 2.11 -14.15 -12.48
N TYR A 131 1.92 -12.93 -12.96
CA TYR A 131 2.77 -12.36 -14.00
C TYR A 131 4.03 -11.77 -13.37
N ILE A 132 5.20 -12.19 -13.84
CA ILE A 132 6.47 -11.59 -13.46
C ILE A 132 6.89 -10.72 -14.63
N SER A 133 6.76 -9.40 -14.48
CA SER A 133 7.16 -8.47 -15.54
C SER A 133 8.68 -8.44 -15.70
N ALA A 134 9.15 -7.98 -16.86
CA ALA A 134 10.60 -7.84 -17.13
C ALA A 134 11.32 -7.00 -16.06
N CYS A 135 10.63 -6.04 -15.43
CA CYS A 135 11.19 -5.22 -14.35
C CYS A 135 11.29 -5.95 -13.00
N GLU A 136 10.59 -7.06 -12.81
CA GLU A 136 10.61 -7.88 -11.59
C GLU A 136 11.52 -9.12 -11.70
N ALA A 137 12.00 -9.45 -12.91
CA ALA A 137 12.83 -10.62 -13.20
C ALA A 137 14.34 -10.42 -12.93
N ALA A 138 14.76 -9.22 -12.52
CA ALA A 138 16.15 -8.85 -12.29
C ALA A 138 16.57 -8.84 -10.82
#